data_AF-A0A5M9ZPB7-F1
#
_entry.id   AF-A0A5M9ZPB7-F1
#
_cell.length_a   1.000
_cell.length_b   1.000
_cell.length_c   1.000
_cell.angle_alpha   90.00
_cell.angle_beta   90.00
_cell.angle_gamma   90.00
#
_symmetry.space_group_name_H-M   'P 1'
#
loop_
_entity.id
_entity.type
_entity.pdbx_description
1 polymer ?
#
loop_
_entity_poly.entity_id
_entity_poly.type
_entity_poly.pdbx_seq_one_letter_code
_entity_poly.pdbx_strand_id
1 'polypeptide(L)'
;MRIMFVCTGNVCRSPMGELMMKRYLAGSSIVVSSAGVKGLKSHPIHQSSAKLMTSVGIDSSAFRSRPLTADMAQDADLILCFEKEQRRDIVSMAPMTVNYTFLVTEFANMCLYSAQQQLVKGRTLEERLQSVIDAASFIRPMIPAPRDVDDPMGKSFDVFCRAAEQTNKALWIILDSMRKHYVDGGAGAATASATRGVGNGVGSATESVDSSAETVVIPPIAAPADAGVDRGKATLTK
;
A
#
# COMPACT_ATOMS: atom_id res chain seq x y z
N MET A 1 -15.31 -3.37 -0.96
CA MET A 1 -14.12 -3.94 -0.30
C MET A 1 -13.69 -3.05 0.87
N ARG A 2 -13.30 -3.64 2.00
CA ARG A 2 -12.84 -2.97 3.23
C ARG A 2 -11.38 -3.34 3.51
N ILE A 3 -10.49 -2.35 3.44
CA ILE A 3 -9.06 -2.49 3.72
C ILE A 3 -8.77 -1.95 5.12
N MET A 4 -8.09 -2.74 5.95
CA MET A 4 -7.69 -2.36 7.30
C MET A 4 -6.18 -2.36 7.47
N PHE A 5 -5.62 -1.22 7.88
CA PHE A 5 -4.23 -1.12 8.31
C PHE A 5 -4.10 -1.37 9.81
N VAL A 6 -3.17 -2.23 10.21
CA VAL A 6 -2.95 -2.54 11.63
C VAL A 6 -1.48 -2.37 12.01
N CYS A 7 -1.22 -1.61 13.07
CA CYS A 7 0.10 -1.56 13.71
C CYS A 7 -0.04 -1.80 15.22
N THR A 8 0.97 -1.48 16.02
CA THR A 8 0.90 -1.65 17.47
C THR A 8 -0.08 -0.68 18.14
N GLY A 9 0.21 0.63 18.12
CA GLY A 9 -0.55 1.64 18.88
C GLY A 9 -1.62 2.41 18.10
N ASN A 10 -1.69 2.23 16.77
CA ASN A 10 -2.55 2.99 15.86
C ASN A 10 -2.33 4.51 15.89
N VAL A 11 -1.08 4.94 16.00
CA VAL A 11 -0.72 6.38 16.03
C VAL A 11 0.39 6.77 15.05
N CYS A 12 1.15 5.81 14.50
CA CYS A 12 2.26 6.10 13.57
C CYS A 12 2.02 5.48 12.18
N ARG A 13 2.37 4.19 12.01
CA ARG A 13 2.36 3.51 10.69
C ARG A 13 0.97 3.25 10.11
N SER A 14 0.06 2.65 10.88
CA SER A 14 -1.28 2.34 10.35
C SER A 14 -2.12 3.59 10.02
N PRO A 15 -2.05 4.71 10.77
CA PRO A 15 -2.67 5.96 10.34
C PRO A 15 -2.07 6.51 9.04
N MET A 16 -0.74 6.49 8.88
CA MET A 16 -0.10 6.91 7.62
C MET A 16 -0.58 6.07 6.44
N GLY A 17 -0.62 4.74 6.60
CA GLY A 17 -1.13 3.82 5.58
C GLY A 17 -2.59 4.08 5.21
N GLU A 18 -3.47 4.25 6.21
CA GLU A 18 -4.88 4.59 5.98
C GLU A 18 -5.04 5.89 5.21
N LEU A 19 -4.41 6.96 5.69
CA LEU A 19 -4.58 8.31 5.14
C LEU A 19 -4.02 8.42 3.71
N MET A 20 -2.83 7.86 3.46
CA MET A 20 -2.26 7.78 2.12
C MET A 20 -3.13 6.96 1.16
N MET A 21 -3.57 5.77 1.59
CA MET A 21 -4.41 4.90 0.76
C MET A 21 -5.77 5.53 0.46
N LYS A 22 -6.41 6.21 1.44
CA LYS A 22 -7.62 7.01 1.21
C LYS A 22 -7.40 8.09 0.15
N ARG A 23 -6.26 8.78 0.19
CA ARG A 23 -5.91 9.81 -0.79
C ARG A 23 -5.76 9.24 -2.20
N TYR A 24 -5.14 8.06 -2.33
CA TYR A 24 -4.98 7.37 -3.62
C TYR A 24 -6.30 6.81 -4.17
N LEU A 25 -7.19 6.38 -3.29
CA LEU A 25 -8.47 5.74 -3.61
C LEU A 25 -9.65 6.72 -3.63
N ALA A 26 -9.38 8.03 -3.66
CA ALA A 26 -10.40 9.06 -3.70
C ALA A 26 -11.34 8.83 -4.90
N GLY A 27 -12.65 8.68 -4.62
CA GLY A 27 -13.67 8.40 -5.64
C GLY A 27 -13.93 6.90 -5.91
N SER A 28 -13.20 5.99 -5.27
CA SER A 28 -13.51 4.55 -5.32
C SER A 28 -14.55 4.13 -4.28
N SER A 29 -15.08 2.91 -4.41
CA SER A 29 -16.00 2.30 -3.43
C SER A 29 -15.29 1.63 -2.24
N ILE A 30 -13.95 1.63 -2.25
CA ILE A 30 -13.13 0.96 -1.26
C ILE A 30 -13.11 1.78 0.04
N VAL A 31 -13.51 1.14 1.12
CA VAL A 31 -13.45 1.73 2.46
C VAL A 31 -12.11 1.36 3.08
N VAL A 32 -11.34 2.37 3.48
CA VAL A 32 -10.06 2.17 4.16
C VAL A 32 -10.18 2.61 5.61
N SER A 33 -9.60 1.84 6.52
CA SER A 33 -9.55 2.21 7.93
C SER A 33 -8.28 1.65 8.60
N SER A 34 -8.01 2.05 9.84
CA SER A 34 -6.91 1.49 10.62
C SER A 34 -7.30 1.18 12.07
N ALA A 35 -6.48 0.35 12.71
CA ALA A 35 -6.56 -0.02 14.11
C ALA A 35 -5.18 -0.40 14.64
N GLY A 36 -5.11 -0.80 15.92
CA GLY A 36 -3.88 -1.26 16.54
C GLY A 36 -4.08 -2.45 17.45
N VAL A 37 -3.18 -3.45 17.39
CA VAL A 37 -3.24 -4.66 18.25
C VAL A 37 -3.16 -4.32 19.74
N LYS A 38 -2.48 -3.21 20.07
CA LYS A 38 -2.45 -2.57 21.39
C LYS A 38 -2.84 -1.11 21.24
N GLY A 39 -3.87 -0.86 20.43
CA GLY A 39 -4.25 0.47 19.99
C GLY A 39 -4.69 1.36 21.15
N LEU A 40 -4.25 2.61 21.12
CA LEU A 40 -4.69 3.63 22.06
C LEU A 40 -6.14 4.05 21.73
N LYS A 41 -6.93 4.42 22.73
CA LYS A 41 -8.33 4.84 22.51
C LYS A 41 -8.43 6.34 22.27
N SER A 42 -8.88 6.73 21.08
CA SER A 42 -9.19 8.12 20.73
C SER A 42 -8.00 9.10 20.82
N HIS A 43 -6.78 8.63 20.64
CA HIS A 43 -5.62 9.51 20.55
C HIS A 43 -5.50 10.11 19.15
N PRO A 44 -4.97 11.33 19.02
CA PRO A 44 -4.59 11.85 17.72
C PRO A 44 -3.44 11.03 17.12
N ILE A 45 -3.21 11.20 15.82
CA ILE A 45 -2.00 10.69 15.16
C ILE A 45 -0.75 11.30 15.83
N HIS A 46 0.35 10.55 15.85
CA HIS A 46 1.62 11.03 16.39
C HIS A 46 2.08 12.29 15.64
N GLN A 47 2.60 13.29 16.35
CA GLN A 47 2.95 14.60 15.79
C GLN A 47 3.89 14.51 14.58
N SER A 48 4.93 13.67 14.64
CA SER A 48 5.84 13.44 13.51
C SER A 48 5.12 12.85 12.29
N SER A 49 4.23 11.87 12.48
CA SER A 49 3.42 11.31 11.39
C SER A 49 2.42 12.35 10.84
N ALA A 50 1.82 13.16 11.71
CA ALA A 50 0.96 14.27 11.31
C ALA A 50 1.71 15.26 10.42
N LYS A 51 2.93 15.65 10.81
CA LYS A 51 3.79 16.55 10.04
C LYS A 51 4.08 15.99 8.64
N LEU A 52 4.36 14.69 8.52
CA LEU A 52 4.57 14.02 7.22
C LEU A 52 3.29 13.97 6.37
N MET A 53 2.11 13.79 6.98
CA MET A 53 0.83 13.82 6.24
C MET A 53 0.54 15.24 5.74
N THR A 54 0.77 16.25 6.58
CA THR A 54 0.59 17.65 6.20
C THR A 54 1.53 18.04 5.06
N SER A 55 2.79 17.59 5.05
CA SER A 55 3.74 17.91 3.97
C SER A 55 3.33 17.37 2.61
N VAL A 56 2.44 16.37 2.55
CA VAL A 56 1.86 15.82 1.31
C VAL A 56 0.40 16.25 1.09
N GLY A 57 -0.07 17.26 1.84
CA GLY A 57 -1.41 17.83 1.68
C GLY A 57 -2.55 16.98 2.24
N ILE A 58 -2.27 16.08 3.19
CA ILE A 58 -3.28 15.27 3.86
C ILE A 58 -3.55 15.81 5.26
N ASP A 59 -4.79 16.23 5.53
CA ASP A 59 -5.21 16.60 6.88
C ASP A 59 -5.45 15.34 7.73
N SER A 60 -4.83 15.32 8.90
CA SER A 60 -4.92 14.23 9.89
C SER A 60 -5.57 14.67 11.21
N SER A 61 -6.04 15.92 11.31
CA SER A 61 -6.61 16.52 12.53
C SER A 61 -7.82 15.75 13.08
N ALA A 62 -8.64 15.18 12.19
CA ALA A 62 -9.82 14.39 12.53
C ALA A 62 -9.49 12.92 12.87
N PHE A 63 -8.27 12.46 12.63
CA PHE A 63 -7.89 11.07 12.89
C PHE A 63 -7.96 10.74 14.38
N ARG A 64 -8.54 9.59 14.73
CA ARG A 64 -8.57 9.08 16.10
C ARG A 64 -8.18 7.62 16.12
N SER A 65 -7.21 7.28 16.95
CA SER A 65 -6.73 5.92 17.14
C SER A 65 -7.81 5.05 17.78
N ARG A 66 -7.77 3.75 17.51
CA ARG A 66 -8.65 2.77 18.15
C ARG A 66 -7.97 1.42 18.33
N PRO A 67 -8.29 0.68 19.41
CA PRO A 67 -7.87 -0.70 19.56
C PRO A 67 -8.53 -1.57 18.49
N LEU A 68 -7.80 -2.54 17.98
CA LEU A 68 -8.33 -3.59 17.13
C LEU A 68 -9.24 -4.50 17.98
N THR A 69 -10.38 -4.88 17.42
CA THR A 69 -11.25 -5.92 17.97
C THR A 69 -11.35 -7.09 16.97
N ALA A 70 -11.76 -8.26 17.45
CA ALA A 70 -11.97 -9.42 16.59
C ALA A 70 -13.03 -9.13 15.51
N ASP A 71 -14.14 -8.48 15.87
CA ASP A 71 -15.21 -8.12 14.92
C ASP A 71 -14.68 -7.19 13.82
N MET A 72 -13.91 -6.16 14.20
CA MET A 72 -13.29 -5.26 13.23
C MET A 72 -12.36 -6.00 12.26
N ALA A 73 -11.60 -6.96 12.76
CA ALA A 73 -10.71 -7.77 11.93
C ALA A 73 -11.51 -8.68 10.98
N GLN A 74 -12.59 -9.30 11.46
CA GLN A 74 -13.45 -10.18 10.66
C GLN A 74 -14.27 -9.43 9.62
N ASP A 75 -14.60 -8.16 9.88
CA ASP A 75 -15.29 -7.31 8.91
C ASP A 75 -14.38 -6.89 7.74
N ALA A 76 -13.05 -6.97 7.88
CA ALA A 76 -12.14 -6.58 6.81
C ALA A 76 -12.08 -7.63 5.70
N ASP A 77 -11.97 -7.18 4.44
CA ASP A 77 -11.70 -8.06 3.29
C ASP A 77 -10.18 -8.22 3.07
N LEU A 78 -9.39 -7.25 3.55
CA LEU A 78 -7.94 -7.23 3.48
C LEU A 78 -7.36 -6.51 4.70
N ILE A 79 -6.44 -7.17 5.41
CA ILE A 79 -5.69 -6.60 6.53
C ILE A 79 -4.21 -6.47 6.16
N LEU A 80 -3.67 -5.26 6.27
CA LEU A 80 -2.27 -4.94 6.01
C LEU A 80 -1.59 -4.49 7.31
N CYS A 81 -0.57 -5.23 7.72
CA CYS A 81 0.25 -4.89 8.89
C CYS A 81 1.71 -4.62 8.49
N PHE A 82 2.52 -4.18 9.46
CA PHE A 82 3.87 -3.66 9.19
C PHE A 82 4.97 -4.60 9.67
N GLU A 83 4.65 -5.52 10.59
CA GLU A 83 5.58 -6.47 11.22
C GLU A 83 4.92 -7.85 11.34
N LYS A 84 5.74 -8.91 11.37
CA LYS A 84 5.28 -10.31 11.54
C LYS A 84 4.61 -10.55 12.88
N GLU A 85 5.09 -9.90 13.93
CA GLU A 85 4.54 -9.98 15.28
C GLU A 85 3.10 -9.46 15.31
N GLN A 86 2.84 -8.35 14.61
CA GLN A 86 1.49 -7.79 14.48
C GLN A 86 0.57 -8.77 13.76
N ARG A 87 1.03 -9.37 12.66
CA ARG A 87 0.27 -10.40 11.94
C ARG A 87 -0.08 -11.57 12.85
N ARG A 88 0.89 -12.06 13.63
CA ARG A 88 0.69 -13.17 14.57
C ARG A 88 -0.34 -12.80 15.64
N ASP A 89 -0.27 -11.59 16.19
CA ASP A 89 -1.21 -11.11 17.20
C ASP A 89 -2.64 -10.98 16.64
N ILE A 90 -2.79 -10.47 15.41
CA ILE A 90 -4.07 -10.38 14.70
C ILE A 90 -4.68 -11.78 14.50
N VAL A 91 -3.91 -12.72 13.95
CA VAL A 91 -4.40 -14.09 13.68
C VAL A 91 -4.68 -14.85 14.98
N SER A 92 -3.93 -14.56 16.05
CA SER A 92 -4.21 -15.16 17.37
C SER A 92 -5.54 -14.65 17.95
N MET A 93 -5.88 -13.38 17.72
CA MET A 93 -7.16 -12.78 18.15
C MET A 93 -8.33 -13.21 17.26
N ALA A 94 -8.12 -13.28 15.95
CA ALA A 94 -9.15 -13.61 14.96
C ALA A 94 -8.60 -14.62 13.93
N PRO A 95 -8.63 -15.94 14.23
CA PRO A 95 -7.99 -16.96 13.40
C PRO A 95 -8.50 -17.02 11.94
N MET A 96 -9.76 -16.65 11.72
CA MET A 96 -10.39 -16.64 10.39
C MET A 96 -9.74 -15.62 9.42
N THR A 97 -8.96 -14.66 9.93
CA THR A 97 -8.35 -13.61 9.11
C THR A 97 -7.04 -14.02 8.44
N VAL A 98 -6.54 -15.23 8.71
CA VAL A 98 -5.23 -15.71 8.24
C VAL A 98 -5.03 -15.61 6.73
N ASN A 99 -6.11 -15.81 5.97
CA ASN A 99 -6.09 -15.83 4.50
C ASN A 99 -6.05 -14.43 3.87
N TYR A 100 -6.50 -13.41 4.60
CA TYR A 100 -6.54 -12.02 4.13
C TYR A 100 -5.73 -11.05 4.99
N THR A 101 -4.87 -11.56 5.88
CA THR A 101 -3.92 -10.76 6.66
C THR A 101 -2.51 -10.92 6.12
N PHE A 102 -1.86 -9.81 5.75
CA PHE A 102 -0.53 -9.78 5.15
C PHE A 102 0.32 -8.67 5.73
N LEU A 103 1.65 -8.78 5.58
CA LEU A 103 2.51 -7.60 5.69
C LEU A 103 2.27 -6.72 4.46
N VAL A 104 2.32 -5.39 4.62
CA VAL A 104 2.12 -4.45 3.51
C VAL A 104 3.13 -4.67 2.37
N THR A 105 4.37 -5.00 2.71
CA THR A 105 5.45 -5.31 1.76
C THR A 105 5.25 -6.68 1.11
N GLU A 106 4.77 -7.68 1.85
CA GLU A 106 4.40 -9.01 1.33
C GLU A 106 3.32 -8.87 0.27
N PHE A 107 2.24 -8.18 0.59
CA PHE A 107 1.11 -8.00 -0.31
C PHE A 107 1.48 -7.19 -1.55
N ALA A 108 2.35 -6.18 -1.41
CA ALA A 108 2.91 -5.46 -2.54
C ALA A 108 3.71 -6.37 -3.47
N ASN A 109 4.56 -7.25 -2.93
CA ASN A 109 5.30 -8.22 -3.73
C ASN A 109 4.37 -9.23 -4.42
N MET A 110 3.30 -9.68 -3.75
CA MET A 110 2.30 -10.56 -4.35
C MET A 110 1.56 -9.88 -5.50
N CYS A 111 1.17 -8.62 -5.34
CA CYS A 111 0.55 -7.81 -6.40
C CYS A 111 1.47 -7.67 -7.61
N LEU A 112 2.73 -7.30 -7.38
CA LEU A 112 3.73 -7.15 -8.43
C LEU A 112 3.98 -8.47 -9.19
N TYR A 113 4.15 -9.57 -8.46
CA TYR A 113 4.32 -10.89 -9.06
C TYR A 113 3.10 -11.29 -9.90
N SER A 114 1.89 -11.10 -9.35
CA SER A 114 0.64 -11.42 -10.05
C SER A 114 0.49 -10.62 -11.34
N ALA A 115 0.86 -9.34 -11.31
CA ALA A 115 0.84 -8.47 -12.49
C ALA A 115 1.83 -8.94 -13.56
N GLN A 116 3.06 -9.27 -13.17
CA GLN A 116 4.10 -9.77 -14.07
C GLN A 116 3.75 -11.11 -14.71
N GLN A 117 3.07 -11.98 -13.97
CA GLN A 117 2.65 -13.31 -14.44
C GLN A 117 1.24 -13.33 -15.06
N GLN A 118 0.61 -12.16 -15.25
CA GLN A 118 -0.76 -12.03 -15.81
C GLN A 118 -1.81 -12.85 -15.04
N LEU A 119 -1.63 -12.97 -13.72
CA LEU A 119 -2.54 -13.72 -12.83
C LEU A 119 -3.66 -12.85 -12.25
N VAL A 120 -3.56 -11.53 -12.40
CA VAL A 120 -4.57 -10.57 -11.92
C VAL A 120 -5.85 -10.71 -12.75
N LYS A 121 -6.98 -10.91 -12.08
CA LYS A 121 -8.30 -11.07 -12.71
C LYS A 121 -9.25 -9.98 -12.21
N GLY A 122 -10.19 -9.56 -13.05
CA GLY A 122 -11.23 -8.59 -12.65
C GLY A 122 -11.21 -7.28 -13.43
N ARG A 123 -12.38 -6.67 -13.50
CA ARG A 123 -12.66 -5.41 -14.18
C ARG A 123 -12.48 -4.22 -13.24
N THR A 124 -12.87 -4.39 -11.98
CA THR A 124 -12.73 -3.35 -10.94
C THR A 124 -11.44 -3.52 -10.14
N LEU A 125 -11.03 -2.49 -9.40
CA LEU A 125 -9.85 -2.58 -8.53
C LEU A 125 -10.09 -3.60 -7.41
N GLU A 126 -11.30 -3.64 -6.88
CA GLU A 126 -11.76 -4.56 -5.84
C GLU A 126 -11.62 -6.01 -6.28
N GLU A 127 -12.09 -6.35 -7.48
CA GLU A 127 -11.96 -7.70 -8.04
C GLU A 127 -10.51 -8.10 -8.26
N ARG A 128 -9.66 -7.15 -8.71
CA ARG A 128 -8.23 -7.40 -8.92
C ARG A 128 -7.49 -7.67 -7.63
N LEU A 129 -7.72 -6.85 -6.60
CA LEU A 129 -7.18 -7.08 -5.27
C LEU A 129 -7.66 -8.43 -4.71
N GLN A 130 -8.95 -8.74 -4.86
CA GLN A 130 -9.51 -10.02 -4.42
C GLN A 130 -8.84 -11.21 -5.11
N SER A 131 -8.59 -11.13 -6.43
CA SER A 131 -7.93 -12.21 -7.17
C SER A 131 -6.52 -12.53 -6.64
N VAL A 132 -5.79 -11.53 -6.14
CA VAL A 132 -4.47 -11.72 -5.51
C VAL A 132 -4.60 -12.35 -4.12
N ILE A 133 -5.62 -11.96 -3.35
CA ILE A 133 -5.92 -12.56 -2.04
C ILE A 133 -6.27 -14.04 -2.21
N ASP A 134 -7.12 -14.38 -3.18
CA ASP A 134 -7.54 -15.76 -3.44
C ASP A 134 -6.36 -16.65 -3.90
N ALA A 135 -5.41 -16.07 -4.65
CA ALA A 135 -4.20 -16.75 -5.10
C ALA A 135 -3.06 -16.76 -4.07
N ALA A 136 -3.25 -16.19 -2.88
CA ALA A 136 -2.19 -15.93 -1.92
C ALA A 136 -1.35 -17.16 -1.54
N SER A 137 -2.00 -18.27 -1.23
CA SER A 137 -1.34 -19.51 -0.80
C SER A 137 -0.44 -20.10 -1.89
N PHE A 138 -0.76 -19.84 -3.16
CA PHE A 138 0.05 -20.27 -4.30
C PHE A 138 1.21 -19.33 -4.59
N ILE A 139 1.01 -18.01 -4.41
CA ILE A 139 2.02 -16.99 -4.74
C ILE A 139 3.11 -16.89 -3.67
N ARG A 140 2.76 -17.05 -2.38
CA ARG A 140 3.70 -16.85 -1.26
C ARG A 140 5.06 -17.57 -1.40
N PRO A 141 5.13 -18.84 -1.85
CA PRO A 141 6.42 -19.53 -2.05
C PRO A 141 7.26 -18.97 -3.20
N MET A 142 6.65 -18.23 -4.13
CA MET A 142 7.28 -17.73 -5.36
C MET A 142 7.86 -16.32 -5.22
N ILE A 143 7.61 -15.64 -4.10
CA ILE A 143 8.02 -14.26 -3.85
C ILE A 143 9.11 -14.20 -2.77
N PRO A 144 9.95 -13.15 -2.76
CA PRO A 144 10.95 -12.97 -1.71
C PRO A 144 10.30 -12.83 -0.34
N ALA A 145 11.04 -13.25 0.68
CA ALA A 145 10.61 -13.11 2.07
C ALA A 145 10.25 -11.64 2.38
N PRO A 146 9.12 -11.40 3.08
CA PRO A 146 8.69 -10.05 3.37
C PRO A 146 9.61 -9.39 4.38
N ARG A 147 9.78 -8.07 4.20
CA ARG A 147 10.55 -7.21 5.10
C ARG A 147 9.60 -6.36 5.91
N ASP A 148 9.90 -6.20 7.19
CA ASP A 148 9.12 -5.32 8.05
C ASP A 148 9.33 -3.85 7.66
N VAL A 149 8.34 -3.03 7.94
CA VAL A 149 8.45 -1.57 7.84
C VAL A 149 8.98 -1.03 9.17
N ASP A 150 10.04 -0.21 9.10
CA ASP A 150 10.72 0.37 10.26
C ASP A 150 9.70 0.91 11.28
N ASP A 151 9.79 0.48 12.55
CA ASP A 151 8.96 1.08 13.60
C ASP A 151 9.58 2.41 14.08
N PRO A 152 8.91 3.57 13.87
CA PRO A 152 9.48 4.86 14.24
C PRO A 152 9.20 5.26 15.69
N MET A 153 8.37 4.53 16.43
CA MET A 153 7.97 4.93 17.78
C MET A 153 9.18 5.07 18.72
N GLY A 154 9.31 6.24 19.37
CA GLY A 154 10.43 6.55 20.26
C GLY A 154 11.77 6.82 19.57
N LYS A 155 11.80 6.97 18.24
CA LYS A 155 13.01 7.20 17.44
C LYS A 155 13.05 8.58 16.80
N SER A 156 14.15 8.89 16.09
CA SER A 156 14.33 10.16 15.39
C SER A 156 13.33 10.35 14.24
N PHE A 157 13.15 11.61 13.82
CA PHE A 157 12.25 11.97 12.72
C PHE A 157 12.60 11.25 11.40
N ASP A 158 13.89 10.99 11.14
CA ASP A 158 14.32 10.27 9.93
C ASP A 158 13.73 8.87 9.84
N VAL A 159 13.53 8.21 10.99
CA VAL A 159 12.87 6.89 11.01
C VAL A 159 11.40 7.00 10.65
N PHE A 160 10.73 8.10 11.03
CA PHE A 160 9.36 8.37 10.58
C PHE A 160 9.33 8.58 9.06
N CYS A 161 10.27 9.32 8.50
CA CYS A 161 10.39 9.52 7.05
C CYS A 161 10.56 8.17 6.33
N ARG A 162 11.51 7.34 6.76
CA ARG A 162 11.73 6.01 6.17
C ARG A 162 10.50 5.11 6.26
N ALA A 163 9.82 5.07 7.40
CA ALA A 163 8.60 4.29 7.57
C ALA A 163 7.48 4.78 6.63
N ALA A 164 7.33 6.09 6.48
CA ALA A 164 6.37 6.69 5.55
C ALA A 164 6.71 6.37 4.09
N GLU A 165 7.98 6.46 3.69
CA GLU A 165 8.46 6.12 2.34
C GLU A 165 8.27 4.63 2.02
N GLN A 166 8.66 3.74 2.94
CA GLN A 166 8.46 2.29 2.79
C GLN A 166 6.97 1.96 2.63
N THR A 167 6.11 2.57 3.45
CA THR A 167 4.66 2.42 3.36
C THR A 167 4.14 2.93 2.01
N ASN A 168 4.48 4.17 1.65
CA ASN A 168 4.02 4.79 0.41
C ASN A 168 4.47 4.00 -0.82
N LYS A 169 5.72 3.52 -0.84
CA LYS A 169 6.26 2.67 -1.91
C LYS A 169 5.46 1.37 -2.05
N ALA A 170 5.14 0.71 -0.94
CA ALA A 170 4.33 -0.50 -0.97
C ALA A 170 2.92 -0.23 -1.51
N LEU A 171 2.26 0.85 -1.07
CA LEU A 171 0.95 1.27 -1.57
C LEU A 171 0.99 1.57 -3.08
N TRP A 172 2.01 2.29 -3.53
CA TRP A 172 2.20 2.57 -4.95
C TRP A 172 2.35 1.29 -5.77
N ILE A 173 3.18 0.35 -5.32
CA ILE A 173 3.36 -0.95 -6.00
C ILE A 173 2.03 -1.70 -6.08
N ILE A 174 1.27 -1.77 -4.99
CA ILE A 174 -0.05 -2.42 -4.96
C ILE A 174 -0.95 -1.82 -6.04
N LEU A 175 -1.13 -0.50 -6.03
CA LEU A 175 -2.05 0.17 -6.95
C LEU A 175 -1.59 0.16 -8.40
N ASP A 176 -0.29 0.35 -8.65
CA ASP A 176 0.30 0.31 -9.98
C ASP A 176 0.19 -1.08 -10.60
N SER A 177 0.43 -2.14 -9.82
CA SER A 177 0.25 -3.53 -10.25
C SER A 177 -1.19 -3.89 -10.58
N MET A 178 -2.17 -3.14 -10.07
CA MET A 178 -3.59 -3.35 -10.40
C MET A 178 -4.04 -2.52 -11.61
N ARG A 179 -3.18 -1.71 -12.24
CA ARG A 179 -3.54 -0.92 -13.42
C ARG A 179 -3.71 -1.82 -14.65
N LYS A 180 -4.88 -1.71 -15.31
CA LYS A 180 -5.21 -2.27 -16.64
C LYS A 180 -4.53 -3.62 -17.00
N HIS A 181 -4.75 -4.66 -16.20
CA HIS A 181 -4.40 -6.05 -16.53
C HIS A 181 -5.57 -6.84 -17.13
N TYR A 182 -6.43 -6.20 -17.92
CA TYR A 182 -7.49 -6.92 -18.61
C TYR A 182 -6.93 -7.57 -19.87
N VAL A 183 -6.72 -8.89 -19.82
CA VAL A 183 -6.58 -9.68 -21.04
C VAL A 183 -8.00 -10.00 -21.49
N ASP A 184 -8.48 -9.33 -22.55
CA ASP A 184 -9.65 -9.80 -23.29
C ASP A 184 -9.35 -11.24 -23.72
N GLY A 185 -10.17 -12.18 -23.30
CA GLY A 185 -10.13 -13.54 -23.84
C GLY A 185 -10.55 -13.49 -25.31
N GLY A 186 -9.61 -13.24 -26.22
CA GLY A 186 -9.89 -13.12 -27.65
C GLY A 186 -8.65 -12.96 -28.54
N ALA A 187 -8.27 -14.08 -29.18
CA ALA A 187 -7.49 -14.23 -30.42
C ALA A 187 -6.04 -13.66 -30.48
N GLY A 188 -5.10 -14.54 -30.80
CA GLY A 188 -3.66 -14.25 -30.80
C GLY A 188 -3.08 -13.65 -32.07
N ALA A 189 -1.82 -13.25 -31.98
CA ALA A 189 -0.77 -13.48 -32.97
C ALA A 189 0.58 -13.01 -32.40
N ALA A 190 1.57 -13.89 -32.50
CA ALA A 190 2.98 -13.62 -32.25
C ALA A 190 3.56 -12.66 -33.31
N THR A 191 4.61 -11.92 -32.96
CA THR A 191 5.97 -12.07 -33.58
C THR A 191 7.00 -11.08 -33.01
N ALA A 192 8.05 -11.64 -32.42
CA ALA A 192 9.49 -11.45 -32.66
C ALA A 192 10.17 -10.05 -32.70
N SER A 193 11.10 -9.88 -31.73
CA SER A 193 12.57 -9.75 -31.89
C SER A 193 13.22 -8.45 -32.40
N ALA A 194 14.26 -8.05 -31.64
CA ALA A 194 15.60 -7.53 -32.04
C ALA A 194 15.96 -6.17 -31.40
N THR A 195 17.18 -5.78 -30.99
CA THR A 195 18.51 -6.39 -30.72
C THR A 195 19.41 -5.25 -30.16
N ARG A 196 20.29 -5.55 -29.18
CA ARG A 196 21.59 -4.92 -28.78
C ARG A 196 21.74 -3.40 -28.49
N GLY A 197 22.54 -3.13 -27.45
CA GLY A 197 23.39 -1.92 -27.35
C GLY A 197 24.14 -1.77 -26.03
N VAL A 198 25.45 -2.04 -26.03
CA VAL A 198 26.41 -1.95 -24.91
C VAL A 198 26.92 -0.51 -24.72
N GLY A 199 27.24 -0.09 -23.50
CA GLY A 199 28.01 1.14 -23.25
C GLY A 199 28.41 1.35 -21.79
N ASN A 200 29.69 1.12 -21.49
CA ASN A 200 30.37 1.20 -20.20
C ASN A 200 30.90 2.64 -19.96
N GLY A 201 31.05 3.10 -18.71
CA GLY A 201 31.71 4.39 -18.43
C GLY A 201 31.80 4.78 -16.96
N VAL A 202 32.99 4.63 -16.39
CA VAL A 202 33.38 4.95 -15.00
C VAL A 202 33.72 6.45 -14.87
N GLY A 203 33.42 7.06 -13.73
CA GLY A 203 33.93 8.38 -13.35
C GLY A 203 33.68 8.70 -11.87
N SER A 204 34.74 8.64 -11.06
CA SER A 204 34.75 9.08 -9.66
C SER A 204 34.98 10.59 -9.56
N ALA A 205 34.33 11.26 -8.62
CA ALA A 205 34.86 12.45 -7.98
C ALA A 205 34.27 12.61 -6.57
N THR A 206 35.17 12.75 -5.62
CA THR A 206 34.99 13.15 -4.22
C THR A 206 34.68 14.64 -4.13
N GLU A 207 33.74 15.05 -3.27
CA GLU A 207 33.85 16.31 -2.52
C GLU A 207 32.82 16.37 -1.38
N SER A 208 33.16 17.15 -0.36
CA SER A 208 32.71 17.05 1.02
C SER A 208 32.08 18.34 1.52
N VAL A 209 31.13 18.20 2.45
CA VAL A 209 30.65 19.15 3.49
C VAL A 209 29.80 20.34 3.01
N ASP A 210 28.52 20.38 3.40
CA ASP A 210 28.03 21.40 4.37
C ASP A 210 26.64 21.06 4.94
N SER A 211 26.49 21.41 6.21
CA SER A 211 25.32 21.30 7.07
C SER A 211 24.34 22.42 6.77
N SER A 212 23.13 22.08 6.33
CA SER A 212 21.93 22.93 6.47
C SER A 212 20.69 22.06 6.36
N ALA A 213 19.74 22.28 7.28
CA ALA A 213 18.53 21.48 7.48
C ALA A 213 17.83 21.10 6.16
N GLU A 214 18.06 19.86 5.73
CA GLU A 214 17.49 19.31 4.52
C GLU A 214 15.99 19.10 4.77
N THR A 215 15.16 19.87 4.08
CA THR A 215 13.73 19.59 3.99
C THR A 215 13.62 18.26 3.27
N VAL A 216 13.51 17.16 4.02
CA VAL A 216 13.29 15.83 3.45
C VAL A 216 11.91 15.85 2.78
N VAL A 217 11.94 16.08 1.47
CA VAL A 217 10.76 16.06 0.61
C VAL A 217 10.39 14.60 0.42
N ILE A 218 9.36 14.13 1.13
CA ILE A 218 8.67 12.90 0.75
C ILE A 218 8.31 13.09 -0.74
N PRO A 219 8.70 12.17 -1.64
CA PRO A 219 8.39 12.32 -3.05
C PRO A 219 6.88 12.54 -3.19
N PRO A 220 6.44 13.43 -4.10
CA PRO A 220 5.02 13.73 -4.25
C PRO A 220 4.24 12.43 -4.38
N ILE A 221 3.13 12.34 -3.65
CA ILE A 221 2.09 11.34 -3.86
C ILE A 221 1.57 11.58 -5.28
N ALA A 222 2.26 11.02 -6.26
CA ALA A 222 1.80 11.01 -7.64
C ALA A 222 0.59 10.10 -7.67
N ALA A 223 -0.59 10.70 -7.59
CA ALA A 223 -1.83 10.00 -7.84
C ALA A 223 -1.71 9.28 -9.20
N PRO A 224 -2.17 8.01 -9.31
CA PRO A 224 -2.32 7.39 -10.61
C PRO A 224 -3.09 8.33 -11.55
N ALA A 225 -2.57 8.54 -12.75
CA ALA A 225 -3.30 9.28 -13.78
C ALA A 225 -4.62 8.56 -14.09
N ASP A 226 -5.72 9.23 -13.76
CA ASP A 226 -7.12 9.01 -14.11
C ASP A 226 -7.62 7.54 -14.13
N ALA A 227 -8.31 7.16 -13.05
CA ALA A 227 -9.27 6.07 -13.09
C ALA A 227 -10.42 6.50 -14.00
N GLY A 228 -10.33 6.12 -15.29
CA GLY A 228 -11.31 6.45 -16.32
C GLY A 228 -12.74 6.19 -15.85
N VAL A 229 -13.42 7.28 -15.50
CA VAL A 229 -14.86 7.33 -15.35
C VAL A 229 -15.43 7.22 -16.76
N ASP A 230 -15.93 6.04 -17.12
CA ASP A 230 -16.76 5.87 -18.31
C ASP A 230 -18.09 6.61 -18.08
N ARG A 231 -18.13 7.89 -18.47
CA ARG A 231 -19.38 8.64 -18.58
C ARG A 231 -20.09 8.14 -19.82
N GLY A 232 -20.90 7.10 -19.65
CA GLY A 232 -21.84 6.64 -20.66
C GLY A 232 -22.65 7.82 -21.21
N LYS A 233 -22.49 8.10 -22.50
CA LYS A 233 -23.33 9.04 -23.25
C LYS A 233 -24.74 8.47 -23.32
N ALA A 234 -25.65 9.02 -22.52
CA ALA A 234 -27.09 8.88 -22.76
C ALA A 234 -27.46 9.76 -23.96
N THR A 235 -27.62 9.15 -25.13
CA THR A 235 -28.25 9.78 -26.29
C THR A 235 -29.74 9.91 -26.02
N LEU A 236 -30.21 11.12 -25.70
CA LEU A 236 -31.61 11.49 -25.82
C LEU A 236 -31.89 11.86 -27.28
N THR A 237 -32.62 11.01 -27.99
CA THR A 237 -33.38 11.39 -29.18
C THR A 237 -34.74 11.92 -28.74
N LYS A 238 -35.05 13.15 -29.15
CA LYS A 238 -36.41 13.70 -29.27
C LYS A 238 -36.95 13.38 -30.66
#